data_AF-A0A2G6CAG0-F1
#
_entry.id   AF-A0A2G6CAG0-F1
#
_cell.length_a   1.000
_cell.length_b   1.000
_cell.length_c   1.000
_cell.angle_alpha   90.00
_cell.angle_beta   90.00
_cell.angle_gamma   90.00
#
_symmetry.space_group_name_H-M   'P 1'
#
loop_
_entity.id
_entity.type
_entity.pdbx_description
1 polymer ?
#
loop_
_entity_poly.entity_id
_entity_poly.type
_entity_poly.pdbx_seq_one_letter_code
_entity_poly.pdbx_strand_id
1 'polypeptide(L)' 'KDLTGLNSIDFLISVHYEEKHKKVLQEKLQKNKYKLRILKDGQGLLINGEEIIWIGTEEEVIL' A
#
# COMPACT_ATOMS: atom_id res chain seq x y z
N LYS A 1 -12.81 -17.55 5.37
CA LYS A 1 -12.05 -17.26 4.13
C LYS A 1 -10.61 -17.06 4.55
N ASP A 2 -9.68 -17.82 3.97
CA ASP A 2 -8.26 -17.57 4.17
C ASP A 2 -7.86 -16.33 3.36
N LEU A 3 -7.20 -15.38 4.02
CA LEU A 3 -6.74 -14.11 3.46
C LEU A 3 -5.22 -13.93 3.68
N THR A 4 -4.50 -15.01 3.97
CA THR A 4 -3.05 -15.00 4.11
C THR A 4 -2.39 -14.70 2.76
N GLY A 5 -1.41 -13.79 2.79
CA GLY A 5 -0.55 -13.51 1.65
C GLY A 5 0.75 -14.31 1.72
N LEU A 6 1.67 -14.04 0.79
CA LEU A 6 2.99 -14.68 0.74
C LEU A 6 3.91 -14.30 1.91
N ASN A 7 3.57 -13.24 2.66
CA ASN A 7 4.34 -12.74 3.80
C ASN A 7 5.80 -12.38 3.47
N SER A 8 6.06 -11.91 2.25
CA SER A 8 7.40 -11.49 1.80
C SER A 8 7.81 -10.09 2.29
N ILE A 9 6.86 -9.29 2.75
CA ILE A 9 7.05 -7.92 3.26
C ILE A 9 6.19 -7.72 4.51
N ASP A 10 6.59 -6.81 5.40
CA ASP A 10 5.98 -6.57 6.72
C ASP A 10 4.87 -5.49 6.72
N PHE A 11 4.42 -5.07 5.55
CA PHE A 11 3.34 -4.10 5.37
C PHE A 11 2.34 -4.55 4.31
N LEU A 12 1.14 -3.96 4.37
CA LEU A 12 0.08 -4.18 3.40
C LEU A 12 0.23 -3.22 2.22
N ILE A 13 -0.28 -3.65 1.07
CA ILE A 13 -0.32 -2.83 -0.14
C ILE A 13 -1.75 -2.73 -0.65
N SER A 14 -2.19 -1.51 -0.97
CA SER A 14 -3.37 -1.24 -1.79
C SER A 14 -2.93 -0.69 -3.13
N VAL A 15 -3.31 -1.34 -4.23
CA VAL A 15 -2.99 -0.92 -5.60
C VAL A 15 -4.19 -0.23 -6.26
N HIS A 16 -3.96 0.39 -7.43
CA HIS A 16 -4.98 1.05 -8.24
C HIS A 16 -5.79 2.10 -7.44
N TYR A 17 -5.08 2.90 -6.62
CA TYR A 17 -5.74 3.93 -5.83
C TYR A 17 -6.36 5.02 -6.71
N GLU A 18 -7.57 5.40 -6.32
CA GLU A 18 -8.33 6.53 -6.86
C GLU A 18 -8.99 7.24 -5.66
N GLU A 19 -9.27 8.55 -5.77
CA GLU A 19 -9.85 9.34 -4.66
C GLU A 19 -11.14 8.75 -4.08
N LYS A 20 -11.95 8.06 -4.91
CA LYS A 20 -13.17 7.37 -4.48
C LYS A 20 -12.90 6.29 -3.41
N HIS A 21 -11.68 5.77 -3.33
CA HIS A 21 -11.26 4.76 -2.35
C HIS A 21 -10.85 5.37 -0.99
N LYS A 22 -10.67 6.68 -0.88
CA LYS A 22 -10.16 7.36 0.32
C LYS A 22 -10.91 6.97 1.59
N LYS A 23 -12.24 7.12 1.58
CA LYS A 23 -13.07 6.87 2.76
C LYS A 23 -12.95 5.44 3.28
N VAL A 24 -13.04 4.44 2.40
CA VAL A 24 -12.96 3.03 2.79
C VAL A 24 -11.56 2.65 3.29
N LEU A 25 -10.50 3.24 2.74
CA LEU A 25 -9.14 2.99 3.20
C LEU A 25 -8.88 3.64 4.57
N GLN A 26 -9.37 4.86 4.80
CA GLN A 26 -9.28 5.51 6.12
C GLN A 26 -10.02 4.72 7.20
N GLU A 27 -11.23 4.23 6.92
CA GLU A 27 -11.98 3.38 7.86
C GLU A 27 -11.27 2.05 8.16
N LYS A 28 -10.57 1.48 7.17
CA LYS A 28 -9.79 0.25 7.34
C LYS A 28 -8.49 0.50 8.09
N LEU A 29 -7.82 1.62 7.86
CA LEU A 29 -6.60 2.02 8.56
C LEU A 29 -6.84 2.14 10.07
N GLN A 30 -7.96 2.74 10.49
CA GLN A 30 -8.31 2.86 11.91
C GLN A 30 -8.45 1.50 12.62
N LYS A 31 -8.80 0.44 11.88
CA LYS A 31 -9.03 -0.90 12.42
C LYS A 31 -7.79 -1.81 12.28
N ASN A 32 -6.76 -1.34 11.58
CA ASN A 32 -5.62 -2.17 11.19
C ASN A 32 -4.39 -1.83 12.01
N LYS A 33 -3.62 -2.85 12.40
CA LYS A 33 -2.35 -2.71 13.13
C LYS A 33 -1.13 -2.63 12.22
N TYR A 34 -1.28 -2.97 10.94
CA TYR A 34 -0.19 -3.03 9.98
C TYR A 34 -0.07 -1.72 9.21
N LYS A 35 1.17 -1.33 8.89
CA LYS A 35 1.43 -0.25 7.94
C LYS A 35 0.81 -0.58 6.60
N LEU A 36 0.25 0.43 5.93
CA LEU A 36 -0.32 0.31 4.59
C LEU A 36 0.45 1.23 3.65
N ARG A 37 0.86 0.72 2.49
CA ARG A 37 1.36 1.51 1.36
C ARG A 37 0.32 1.52 0.27
N ILE A 38 0.14 2.65 -0.38
CA ILE A 38 -0.94 2.88 -1.34
C ILE A 38 -0.32 3.30 -2.66
N LEU A 39 -0.59 2.55 -3.72
CA LEU A 39 -0.07 2.75 -5.05
C LEU A 39 -1.20 3.14 -6.01
N LYS A 40 -0.99 4.22 -6.77
CA LYS A 40 -1.75 4.55 -7.97
C LYS A 40 -1.20 3.78 -9.17
N ASP A 41 -1.92 3.87 -10.29
CA ASP A 41 -1.45 3.31 -11.55
C ASP A 41 -0.12 3.94 -11.98
N GLY A 42 0.81 3.10 -12.44
CA GLY A 42 2.16 3.51 -12.81
C GLY A 42 3.13 3.67 -11.63
N GLN A 43 2.68 3.43 -10.38
CA GLN A 43 3.54 3.39 -9.20
C GLN A 43 3.90 1.96 -8.80
N GLY A 44 5.05 1.81 -8.14
CA GLY A 44 5.58 0.52 -7.67
C GLY A 44 6.57 0.67 -6.53
N LEU A 45 6.90 -0.46 -5.90
CA LEU A 45 7.95 -0.55 -4.89
C LEU A 45 8.99 -1.56 -5.36
N LEU A 46 10.25 -1.13 -5.44
CA LEU A 46 11.39 -2.03 -5.60
C LEU A 46 11.96 -2.33 -4.22
N ILE A 47 11.99 -3.62 -3.86
CA ILE A 47 12.52 -4.11 -2.59
C ILE A 47 13.89 -4.73 -2.85
N ASN A 48 14.93 -4.17 -2.25
CA ASN A 48 16.30 -4.67 -2.36
C ASN A 48 16.90 -4.85 -0.95
N GLY A 49 16.76 -6.06 -0.41
CA GLY A 49 17.08 -6.32 0.99
C GLY A 49 16.16 -5.51 1.92
N GLU A 50 16.75 -4.65 2.75
CA GLU A 50 16.01 -3.77 3.67
C GLU A 50 15.60 -2.44 3.01
N GLU A 51 16.10 -2.15 1.82
CA GLU A 51 15.79 -0.91 1.12
C GLU A 51 14.46 -1.02 0.36
N ILE A 52 13.61 -0.01 0.53
CA ILE A 52 12.34 0.15 -0.17
C ILE A 52 12.44 1.40 -1.03
N ILE A 53 12.50 1.21 -2.35
CA ILE A 53 12.62 2.29 -3.33
C ILE A 53 11.25 2.51 -3.98
N TRP A 54 10.74 3.74 -3.91
CA TRP A 54 9.53 4.15 -4.60
C TRP A 54 9.80 4.33 -6.09
N ILE A 55 8.95 3.77 -6.93
CA ILE A 55 9.01 3.89 -8.39
C ILE A 55 7.71 4.55 -8.87
N GLY A 56 7.83 5.55 -9.72
CA GLY A 56 6.70 6.30 -10.28
C GLY A 56 6.95 7.81 -10.23
N THR A 57 6.21 8.57 -11.03
CA THR A 57 6.38 10.03 -11.17
C THR A 57 5.51 10.84 -10.22
N GLU A 58 4.44 10.23 -9.70
CA GLU A 58 3.55 10.88 -8.74
C GLU A 58 4.00 10.64 -7.30
N GLU A 59 3.66 11.59 -6.43
CA GLU A 59 3.89 11.51 -4.99
C GLU A 59 3.14 10.32 -4.36
N GLU A 60 3.66 9.84 -3.23
CA GLU A 60 3.02 8.81 -2.41
C GLU A 60 1.69 9.31 -1.85
N VAL A 61 0.67 8.45 -1.88
CA VAL A 61 -0.63 8.76 -1.29
C VAL A 61 -0.55 8.56 0.22
N ILE A 62 -0.73 9.66 0.97
CA ILE A 62 -0.79 9.67 2.43
C ILE A 62 -2.25 9.95 2.85
N LEU A 63 -2.84 9.04 3.64
CA LEU A 63 -4.25 9.06 4.05
C LEU A 63 -4.49 9.39 5.52
#